data_AF-A0A970KKG9-F1
#
_entry.id   AF-A0A970KKG9-F1
#
_cell.length_a   1.000
_cell.length_b   1.000
_cell.length_c   1.000
_cell.angle_alpha   90.00
_cell.angle_beta   90.00
_cell.angle_gamma   90.00
#
_symmetry.space_group_name_H-M   'P 1'
#
loop_
_entity.id
_entity.type
_entity.pdbx_description
1 polymer ?
#
loop_
_entity_poly.entity_id
_entity_poly.type
_entity_poly.pdbx_seq_one_letter_code
_entity_poly.pdbx_strand_id
1 'polypeptide(L)'
;MNLASIFNTRTTAPLPIPVLSLLILMAAFIMVAVATSGTPEIHAASTQELADISKQLDQAITALRSGRQPTAAEQARNQDAFMRLESILFRKHDVRDNAVLPEPDRTDYYLNAIKMSLLDPKRHGGWAFRSPLSQAVRLELLHRLDRRYDPFLAFSALFPALKRGETEYAVGAYEALAASDPFLAGKVLEWSAEYQDGELDWLGMHYLRMGQTNKVQQVIADARRIGTELALMSAGAFLERMGDYSEAETVLSQVRNDDFRNNLLSTLYSRNPREAGADGISFRQRLDAMQKRLFTSGLQPVALADCTAPPRSGVTFDDDRAVLHSIGMKAGDVIVAVDGYRVENRQQYNYVRNLDPDNARMILIVWDGKRYTEIDAWIENRRFGLKMRDHEPLQ
;
A
#
# COMPACT_ATOMS: atom_id res chain seq x y z
N MET A 1 46.08 -4.07 14.94
CA MET A 1 46.73 -2.93 15.62
C MET A 1 46.13 -1.67 14.99
N ASN A 2 45.07 -1.04 15.50
CA ASN A 2 44.68 -0.53 16.83
C ASN A 2 45.35 0.80 17.23
N LEU A 3 44.46 1.76 17.57
CA LEU A 3 44.60 2.99 18.37
C LEU A 3 45.24 4.21 17.66
N ALA A 4 44.47 5.26 17.35
CA ALA A 4 43.86 6.28 18.25
C ALA A 4 44.84 7.40 18.63
N SER A 5 44.60 8.61 18.12
CA SER A 5 44.54 9.87 18.89
C SER A 5 44.54 11.09 17.95
N ILE A 6 43.43 11.82 17.89
CA ILE A 6 43.47 13.29 17.77
C ILE A 6 42.35 13.83 18.65
N PHE A 7 42.69 14.10 19.91
CA PHE A 7 41.96 15.05 20.73
C PHE A 7 42.56 16.43 20.47
N ASN A 8 41.72 17.41 20.12
CA ASN A 8 42.07 18.81 20.28
C ASN A 8 41.04 19.48 21.19
N THR A 9 41.59 20.23 22.12
CA THR A 9 41.02 20.81 23.33
C THR A 9 40.38 22.15 23.03
N ARG A 10 39.14 22.36 23.51
CA ARG A 10 38.69 23.69 23.94
C ARG A 10 37.92 23.59 25.25
N THR A 11 38.62 24.07 26.26
CA THR A 11 38.21 24.49 27.59
C THR A 11 37.17 25.61 27.54
N THR A 12 36.05 25.44 28.25
CA THR A 12 35.36 26.53 28.94
C THR A 12 34.98 26.04 30.34
N ALA A 13 35.32 26.88 31.33
CA ALA A 13 35.21 26.62 32.76
C ALA A 13 33.77 26.86 33.28
N PRO A 14 33.44 26.45 34.52
CA PRO A 14 32.08 26.17 34.97
C PRO A 14 31.36 27.39 35.52
N LEU A 15 30.03 27.41 35.40
CA LEU A 15 29.15 28.33 36.13
C LEU A 15 28.75 27.72 37.49
N PRO A 16 28.59 28.54 38.54
CA PRO A 16 28.32 28.06 39.89
C PRO A 16 26.82 27.81 40.13
N ILE A 17 26.53 26.70 40.80
CA ILE A 17 25.26 26.45 41.50
C ILE A 17 25.45 27.03 42.93
N PRO A 18 24.51 27.83 43.46
CA PRO A 18 23.62 27.22 44.46
C PRO A 18 22.19 27.79 44.53
N VAL A 19 21.33 26.97 45.14
CA VAL A 19 20.03 27.31 45.74
C VAL A 19 18.80 27.37 44.81
N LEU A 20 18.23 26.20 44.52
CA LEU A 20 16.80 25.98 44.81
C LEU A 20 16.52 24.50 45.08
N SER A 21 17.01 24.02 46.22
CA SER A 21 16.57 22.81 46.88
C SER A 21 15.15 22.98 47.46
N LEU A 22 14.17 23.26 46.59
CA LEU A 22 12.76 23.40 46.97
C LEU A 22 11.77 22.97 45.86
N LEU A 23 12.19 22.12 44.92
CA LEU A 23 11.32 21.59 43.84
C LEU A 23 11.41 20.06 43.65
N ILE A 24 12.06 19.34 44.57
CA ILE A 24 12.16 17.87 44.55
C ILE A 24 11.32 17.21 45.69
N LEU A 25 10.57 17.99 46.47
CA LEU A 25 9.64 17.48 47.49
C LEU A 25 8.15 17.78 47.20
N MET A 26 7.81 18.11 45.94
CA MET A 26 6.43 18.23 45.45
C MET A 26 6.21 17.45 44.12
N ALA A 27 6.97 16.38 43.92
CA ALA A 27 6.77 15.42 42.82
C ALA A 27 6.36 14.02 43.32
N ALA A 28 6.00 13.91 44.60
CA ALA A 28 5.25 12.78 45.15
C ALA A 28 3.92 13.35 45.65
N PHE A 29 2.80 12.80 45.18
CA PHE A 29 1.41 13.28 45.38
C PHE A 29 0.93 14.42 44.46
N ILE A 30 1.05 14.22 43.15
CA ILE A 30 -0.13 14.40 42.30
C ILE A 30 -0.37 13.05 41.64
N MET A 31 -0.90 12.11 42.43
CA MET A 31 -1.83 11.14 41.88
C MET A 31 -2.99 11.97 41.34
N VAL A 32 -3.01 12.20 40.03
CA VAL A 32 -4.27 12.45 39.35
C VAL A 32 -5.05 11.15 39.50
N ALA A 33 -5.76 11.03 40.60
CA ALA A 33 -6.94 10.20 40.67
C ALA A 33 -7.93 10.83 39.68
N VAL A 34 -7.81 10.46 38.41
CA VAL A 34 -8.98 10.42 37.54
C VAL A 34 -9.91 9.46 38.26
N ALA A 35 -10.93 10.00 38.91
CA ALA A 35 -11.95 9.22 39.56
C ALA A 35 -12.62 8.36 38.48
N THR A 36 -12.13 7.13 38.30
CA THR A 36 -12.85 6.08 37.59
C THR A 36 -14.07 5.79 38.45
N SER A 37 -15.18 6.45 38.16
CA SER A 37 -16.46 6.34 38.87
C SER A 37 -17.18 5.03 38.56
N GLY A 38 -16.44 3.93 38.38
CA GLY A 38 -16.95 2.57 38.30
C GLY A 38 -16.63 1.84 39.59
N THR A 39 -17.60 1.14 40.18
CA THR A 39 -17.31 0.24 41.29
C THR A 39 -16.32 -0.84 40.82
N PRO A 40 -15.37 -1.31 41.67
CA PRO A 40 -14.37 -2.32 41.30
C PRO A 40 -14.97 -3.59 40.66
N GLU A 41 -16.19 -3.96 41.05
CA GLU A 41 -16.95 -5.07 40.48
C GLU A 41 -17.36 -4.84 39.02
N ILE A 42 -17.71 -3.61 38.63
CA ILE A 42 -18.02 -3.25 37.23
C ILE A 42 -16.76 -3.35 36.37
N HIS A 43 -15.61 -2.93 36.89
CA HIS A 43 -14.32 -3.04 36.19
C HIS A 43 -13.88 -4.51 36.02
N ALA A 44 -14.03 -5.34 37.06
CA ALA A 44 -13.71 -6.76 36.98
C ALA A 44 -14.64 -7.51 35.98
N ALA A 45 -15.94 -7.25 36.03
CA ALA A 45 -16.91 -7.83 35.11
C ALA A 45 -16.62 -7.44 33.64
N SER A 46 -16.29 -6.17 33.39
CA SER A 46 -15.91 -5.70 32.05
C SER A 46 -14.64 -6.37 31.52
N THR A 47 -13.69 -6.71 32.41
CA THR A 47 -12.43 -7.35 32.01
C THR A 47 -12.65 -8.81 31.60
N GLN A 48 -13.47 -9.55 32.35
CA GLN A 48 -13.84 -10.92 31.97
C GLN A 48 -14.62 -10.95 30.66
N GLU A 49 -15.57 -10.03 30.48
CA GLU A 49 -16.38 -9.96 29.25
C GLU A 49 -15.52 -9.66 28.01
N LEU A 50 -14.54 -8.76 28.12
CA LEU A 50 -13.58 -8.50 27.04
C LEU A 50 -12.75 -9.75 26.70
N ALA A 51 -12.31 -10.50 27.71
CA ALA A 51 -11.55 -11.74 27.52
C ALA A 51 -12.41 -12.81 26.83
N ASP A 52 -13.67 -12.95 27.21
CA ASP A 52 -14.61 -13.92 26.62
C ASP A 52 -14.92 -13.58 25.16
N ILE A 53 -15.10 -12.29 24.83
CA ILE A 53 -15.27 -11.85 23.44
C ILE A 53 -14.02 -12.16 22.61
N SER A 54 -12.83 -11.82 23.11
CA SER A 54 -11.58 -12.11 22.39
C SER A 54 -11.44 -13.61 22.14
N LYS A 55 -11.73 -14.45 23.14
CA LYS A 55 -11.69 -15.90 23.04
C LYS A 55 -12.69 -16.44 22.01
N GLN A 56 -13.90 -15.90 21.94
CA GLN A 56 -14.88 -16.26 20.92
C GLN A 56 -14.33 -15.98 19.52
N LEU A 57 -13.74 -14.79 19.30
CA LEU A 57 -13.15 -14.44 18.01
C LEU A 57 -11.94 -15.32 17.68
N ASP A 58 -11.11 -15.68 18.67
CA ASP A 58 -10.00 -16.62 18.47
C ASP A 58 -10.49 -18.00 18.03
N GLN A 59 -11.54 -18.53 18.65
CA GLN A 59 -12.16 -19.79 18.23
C GLN A 59 -12.69 -19.74 16.79
N ALA A 60 -13.29 -18.61 16.40
CA ALA A 60 -13.75 -18.41 15.04
C ALA A 60 -12.58 -18.36 14.03
N ILE A 61 -11.46 -17.73 14.39
CA ILE A 61 -10.24 -17.74 13.58
C ILE A 61 -9.65 -19.14 13.48
N THR A 62 -9.60 -19.91 14.58
CA THR A 62 -9.15 -21.31 14.54
C THR A 62 -10.00 -22.15 13.59
N ALA A 63 -11.32 -21.99 13.61
CA ALA A 63 -12.21 -22.66 12.67
C ALA A 63 -11.96 -22.23 11.21
N LEU A 64 -11.73 -20.93 10.97
CA LEU A 64 -11.39 -20.43 9.64
C LEU A 64 -10.06 -21.03 9.13
N ARG A 65 -9.05 -21.13 10.02
CA ARG A 65 -7.75 -21.78 9.72
C ARG A 65 -7.89 -23.25 9.34
N SER A 66 -8.88 -23.96 9.87
CA SER A 66 -9.18 -25.34 9.49
C SER A 66 -10.02 -25.48 8.22
N GLY A 67 -10.21 -24.40 7.45
CA GLY A 67 -10.98 -24.37 6.21
C GLY A 67 -12.48 -24.23 6.38
N ARG A 68 -12.98 -24.09 7.62
CA ARG A 68 -14.42 -23.94 7.88
C ARG A 68 -14.84 -22.49 7.70
N GLN A 69 -15.66 -22.23 6.69
CA GLN A 69 -16.26 -20.91 6.51
C GLN A 69 -17.32 -20.65 7.59
N PRO A 70 -17.38 -19.44 8.16
CA PRO A 70 -18.41 -19.08 9.13
C PRO A 70 -19.77 -18.96 8.42
N THR A 71 -20.81 -19.50 9.04
CA THR A 71 -22.20 -19.29 8.61
C THR A 71 -22.62 -17.84 8.80
N ALA A 72 -23.67 -17.39 8.11
CA ALA A 72 -24.20 -16.03 8.30
C ALA A 72 -24.58 -15.74 9.77
N ALA A 73 -25.08 -16.76 10.50
CA ALA A 73 -25.39 -16.63 11.92
C ALA A 73 -24.13 -16.50 12.79
N GLU A 74 -23.05 -17.21 12.47
CA GLU A 74 -21.76 -17.05 13.16
C GLU A 74 -21.14 -15.69 12.86
N GLN A 75 -21.20 -15.22 11.62
CA GLN A 75 -20.74 -13.89 11.24
C GLN A 75 -21.49 -12.80 12.00
N ALA A 76 -22.82 -12.90 12.09
CA ALA A 76 -23.64 -11.98 12.89
C ALA A 76 -23.25 -12.00 14.38
N ARG A 77 -23.09 -13.19 14.97
CA ARG A 77 -22.65 -13.31 16.38
C ARG A 77 -21.27 -12.73 16.63
N ASN A 78 -20.33 -12.91 15.72
CA ASN A 78 -18.99 -12.33 15.84
C ASN A 78 -19.01 -10.80 15.67
N GLN A 79 -19.85 -10.29 14.76
CA GLN A 79 -20.09 -8.86 14.63
C GLN A 79 -20.66 -8.26 15.91
N ASP A 80 -21.68 -8.88 16.49
CA ASP A 80 -22.31 -8.40 17.73
C ASP A 80 -21.33 -8.43 18.90
N ALA A 81 -20.50 -9.47 18.99
CA ALA A 81 -19.43 -9.57 19.99
C ALA A 81 -18.40 -8.45 19.82
N PHE A 82 -17.97 -8.16 18.59
CA PHE A 82 -17.04 -7.07 18.33
C PHE A 82 -17.63 -5.68 18.65
N MET A 83 -18.89 -5.39 18.28
CA MET A 83 -19.54 -4.12 18.64
C MET A 83 -19.73 -3.98 20.16
N ARG A 84 -19.96 -5.09 20.85
CA ARG A 84 -20.01 -5.11 22.32
C ARG A 84 -18.64 -4.80 22.93
N LEU A 85 -17.56 -5.38 22.41
CA LEU A 85 -16.19 -5.04 22.83
C LEU A 85 -15.92 -3.54 22.68
N GLU A 86 -16.25 -2.96 21.52
CA GLU A 86 -16.13 -1.52 21.27
C GLU A 86 -16.92 -0.71 22.31
N SER A 87 -18.18 -1.07 22.53
CA SER A 87 -19.06 -0.39 23.49
C SER A 87 -18.56 -0.49 24.94
N ILE A 88 -17.90 -1.60 25.31
CA ILE A 88 -17.29 -1.75 26.64
C ILE A 88 -16.08 -0.83 26.77
N LEU A 89 -15.17 -0.84 25.78
CA LEU A 89 -13.95 -0.03 25.82
C LEU A 89 -14.25 1.47 25.80
N PHE A 90 -15.19 1.91 24.98
CA PHE A 90 -15.60 3.32 24.90
C PHE A 90 -16.24 3.80 26.20
N ARG A 91 -17.08 2.98 26.84
CA ARG A 91 -17.63 3.31 28.17
C ARG A 91 -16.57 3.27 29.27
N LYS A 92 -15.64 2.32 29.22
CA LYS A 92 -14.56 2.16 30.22
C LYS A 92 -13.66 3.40 30.29
N HIS A 93 -13.42 4.05 29.15
CA HIS A 93 -12.50 5.20 29.04
C HIS A 93 -13.17 6.55 28.79
N ASP A 94 -14.49 6.58 28.68
CA ASP A 94 -15.28 7.77 28.30
C ASP A 94 -14.77 8.43 27.00
N VAL A 95 -14.51 7.59 25.99
CA VAL A 95 -14.07 8.01 24.66
C VAL A 95 -14.99 7.46 23.59
N ARG A 96 -15.01 8.09 22.41
CA ARG A 96 -15.74 7.61 21.22
C ARG A 96 -14.84 7.33 20.02
N ASP A 97 -13.53 7.51 20.21
CA ASP A 97 -12.52 7.32 19.19
C ASP A 97 -11.56 6.22 19.66
N ASN A 98 -11.32 5.23 18.80
CA ASN A 98 -10.43 4.12 19.11
C ASN A 98 -8.95 4.53 19.13
N ALA A 99 -8.57 5.63 18.47
CA ALA A 99 -7.19 6.10 18.42
C ALA A 99 -6.72 6.64 19.78
N VAL A 100 -7.65 7.13 20.60
CA VAL A 100 -7.38 7.73 21.92
C VAL A 100 -7.54 6.74 23.08
N LEU A 101 -7.89 5.48 22.80
CA LEU A 101 -7.88 4.44 23.83
C LEU A 101 -6.47 4.35 24.45
N PRO A 102 -6.36 4.20 25.79
CA PRO A 102 -5.07 3.96 26.41
C PRO A 102 -4.55 2.57 26.05
N GLU A 103 -3.24 2.42 26.08
CA GLU A 103 -2.63 1.08 26.11
C GLU A 103 -2.90 0.44 27.48
N PRO A 104 -3.23 -0.87 27.56
CA PRO A 104 -3.17 -1.89 26.51
C PRO A 104 -4.45 -2.05 25.65
N ASP A 105 -5.56 -1.44 26.05
CA ASP A 105 -6.90 -1.68 25.47
C ASP A 105 -6.98 -1.27 23.98
N ARG A 106 -6.23 -0.25 23.57
CA ARG A 106 -6.09 0.13 22.15
C ARG A 106 -5.54 -1.01 21.30
N THR A 107 -4.56 -1.74 21.80
CA THR A 107 -3.95 -2.89 21.11
C THR A 107 -4.93 -4.05 21.05
N ASP A 108 -5.68 -4.32 22.11
CA ASP A 108 -6.67 -5.40 22.13
C ASP A 108 -7.84 -5.10 21.18
N TYR A 109 -8.28 -3.84 21.11
CA TYR A 109 -9.25 -3.40 20.11
C TYR A 109 -8.72 -3.63 18.68
N TYR A 110 -7.49 -3.20 18.39
CA TYR A 110 -6.86 -3.41 17.08
C TYR A 110 -6.79 -4.90 16.71
N LEU A 111 -6.32 -5.75 17.63
CA LEU A 111 -6.22 -7.19 17.37
C LEU A 111 -7.59 -7.81 17.04
N ASN A 112 -8.65 -7.44 17.78
CA ASN A 112 -9.99 -7.95 17.50
C ASN A 112 -10.59 -7.37 16.21
N ALA A 113 -10.25 -6.13 15.83
CA ALA A 113 -10.63 -5.56 14.54
C ALA A 113 -9.96 -6.30 13.36
N ILE A 114 -8.71 -6.74 13.53
CA ILE A 114 -8.01 -7.58 12.55
C ILE A 114 -8.67 -8.96 12.45
N LYS A 115 -9.08 -9.58 13.58
CA LYS A 115 -9.86 -10.84 13.55
C LYS A 115 -11.15 -10.66 12.75
N MET A 116 -11.87 -9.56 12.97
CA MET A 116 -13.09 -9.27 12.21
C MET A 116 -12.84 -9.05 10.72
N SER A 117 -11.69 -8.47 10.35
CA SER A 117 -11.26 -8.36 8.95
C SER A 117 -11.05 -9.74 8.29
N LEU A 118 -10.63 -10.75 9.05
CA LEU A 118 -10.53 -12.14 8.56
C LEU A 118 -11.89 -12.85 8.50
N LEU A 119 -12.77 -12.60 9.47
CA LEU A 119 -14.06 -13.29 9.62
C LEU A 119 -15.17 -12.72 8.73
N ASP A 120 -15.14 -11.41 8.47
CA ASP A 120 -16.09 -10.69 7.62
C ASP A 120 -15.34 -9.60 6.81
N PRO A 121 -14.56 -10.00 5.80
CA PRO A 121 -13.79 -9.07 4.98
C PRO A 121 -14.68 -8.08 4.21
N LYS A 122 -15.95 -8.41 3.94
CA LYS A 122 -16.86 -7.50 3.24
C LYS A 122 -17.19 -6.27 4.08
N ARG A 123 -17.38 -6.45 5.40
CA ARG A 123 -17.68 -5.34 6.31
C ARG A 123 -16.43 -4.66 6.85
N HIS A 124 -15.38 -5.44 7.13
CA HIS A 124 -14.21 -4.94 7.83
C HIS A 124 -13.00 -4.69 6.93
N GLY A 125 -12.95 -5.25 5.72
CA GLY A 125 -12.05 -4.89 4.61
C GLY A 125 -10.65 -4.38 4.99
N GLY A 126 -10.02 -4.95 6.01
CA GLY A 126 -8.72 -4.49 6.47
C GLY A 126 -8.63 -3.04 6.99
N TRP A 127 -9.73 -2.41 7.40
CA TRP A 127 -9.72 -0.98 7.78
C TRP A 127 -8.72 -0.70 8.91
N ALA A 128 -8.58 -1.63 9.87
CA ALA A 128 -7.73 -1.46 11.04
C ALA A 128 -6.27 -1.24 10.65
N PHE A 129 -5.73 -2.04 9.71
CA PHE A 129 -4.34 -1.86 9.28
C PHE A 129 -4.13 -0.61 8.41
N ARG A 130 -5.15 -0.19 7.65
CA ARG A 130 -5.11 1.03 6.81
C ARG A 130 -5.17 2.31 7.65
N SER A 131 -5.87 2.26 8.77
CA SER A 131 -6.05 3.41 9.66
C SER A 131 -4.76 3.83 10.38
N PRO A 132 -4.71 5.03 11.00
CA PRO A 132 -3.63 5.42 11.90
C PRO A 132 -3.47 4.51 13.12
N LEU A 133 -4.51 3.75 13.49
CA LEU A 133 -4.50 2.84 14.63
C LEU A 133 -3.36 1.81 14.54
N SER A 134 -3.08 1.29 13.35
CA SER A 134 -2.01 0.29 13.15
C SER A 134 -0.63 0.80 13.56
N GLN A 135 -0.36 2.08 13.32
CA GLN A 135 0.88 2.72 13.75
C GLN A 135 0.89 2.95 15.26
N ALA A 136 -0.25 3.36 15.82
CA ALA A 136 -0.38 3.67 17.25
C ALA A 136 -0.15 2.46 18.17
N VAL A 137 -0.39 1.23 17.68
CA VAL A 137 -0.23 -0.01 18.47
C VAL A 137 1.09 -0.74 18.23
N ARG A 138 1.92 -0.27 17.27
CA ARG A 138 3.11 -1.01 16.80
C ARG A 138 4.07 -1.36 17.93
N LEU A 139 4.41 -0.41 18.80
CA LEU A 139 5.38 -0.63 19.88
C LEU A 139 4.91 -1.69 20.87
N GLU A 140 3.64 -1.63 21.27
CA GLU A 140 3.04 -2.62 22.17
C GLU A 140 2.94 -4.00 21.50
N LEU A 141 2.64 -4.09 20.20
CA LEU A 141 2.67 -5.36 19.45
C LEU A 141 4.07 -6.00 19.49
N LEU A 142 5.13 -5.20 19.25
CA LEU A 142 6.51 -5.69 19.33
C LEU A 142 6.88 -6.13 20.74
N HIS A 143 6.52 -5.35 21.75
CA HIS A 143 6.77 -5.69 23.15
C HIS A 143 6.09 -7.01 23.56
N ARG A 144 4.87 -7.27 23.07
CA ARG A 144 4.19 -8.56 23.29
C ARG A 144 4.89 -9.71 22.55
N LEU A 145 5.34 -9.48 21.31
CA LEU A 145 6.10 -10.47 20.53
C LEU A 145 7.44 -10.84 21.17
N ASP A 146 8.15 -9.88 21.75
CA ASP A 146 9.43 -10.10 22.45
C ASP A 146 9.26 -10.98 23.69
N ARG A 147 8.11 -10.89 24.37
CA ARG A 147 7.79 -11.76 25.51
C ARG A 147 7.48 -13.18 25.08
N ARG A 148 6.73 -13.33 23.98
CA ARG A 148 6.33 -14.63 23.44
C ARG A 148 5.91 -14.47 21.99
N TYR A 149 6.56 -15.26 21.12
CA TYR A 149 6.13 -15.35 19.74
C TYR A 149 4.69 -15.91 19.65
N ASP A 150 3.84 -15.16 18.97
CA ASP A 150 2.47 -15.54 18.63
C ASP A 150 2.26 -15.21 17.13
N PRO A 151 1.86 -16.19 16.30
CA PRO A 151 1.69 -15.96 14.87
C PRO A 151 0.67 -14.86 14.54
N PHE A 152 -0.37 -14.70 15.35
CA PHE A 152 -1.39 -13.69 15.10
C PHE A 152 -0.89 -12.28 15.46
N LEU A 153 -0.09 -12.14 16.52
CA LEU A 153 0.63 -10.90 16.80
C LEU A 153 1.63 -10.55 15.69
N ALA A 154 2.39 -11.54 15.19
CA ALA A 154 3.34 -11.32 14.09
C ALA A 154 2.63 -10.86 12.81
N PHE A 155 1.53 -11.53 12.46
CA PHE A 155 0.62 -11.10 11.38
C PHE A 155 0.16 -9.65 11.56
N SER A 156 -0.24 -9.29 12.78
CA SER A 156 -0.77 -7.96 13.11
C SER A 156 0.29 -6.86 13.11
N ALA A 157 1.54 -7.20 13.43
CA ALA A 157 2.70 -6.29 13.48
C ALA A 157 3.36 -6.07 12.11
N LEU A 158 3.13 -6.96 11.15
CA LEU A 158 3.72 -6.88 9.82
C LEU A 158 3.22 -5.67 9.02
N PHE A 159 1.92 -5.41 9.03
CA PHE A 159 1.33 -4.29 8.29
C PHE A 159 1.83 -2.90 8.72
N PRO A 160 1.95 -2.57 10.03
CA PRO A 160 2.52 -1.30 10.41
C PRO A 160 4.02 -1.19 10.05
N ALA A 161 4.76 -2.29 10.00
CA ALA A 161 6.14 -2.28 9.50
C ALA A 161 6.19 -1.97 8.00
N LEU A 162 5.35 -2.62 7.18
CA LEU A 162 5.25 -2.32 5.75
C LEU A 162 4.87 -0.85 5.49
N LYS A 163 3.91 -0.30 6.24
CA LYS A 163 3.49 1.11 6.13
C LYS A 163 4.61 2.10 6.49
N ARG A 164 5.63 1.67 7.23
CA ARG A 164 6.82 2.45 7.57
C ARG A 164 8.01 2.20 6.63
N GLY A 165 7.86 1.33 5.63
CA GLY A 165 8.95 0.93 4.75
C GLY A 165 10.02 0.06 5.42
N GLU A 166 9.69 -0.59 6.54
CA GLU A 166 10.61 -1.45 7.30
C GLU A 166 10.73 -2.84 6.65
N THR A 167 11.15 -2.88 5.38
CA THR A 167 11.11 -4.08 4.52
C THR A 167 11.87 -5.27 5.10
N GLU A 168 13.06 -5.07 5.67
CA GLU A 168 13.84 -6.17 6.25
C GLU A 168 13.13 -6.85 7.43
N TYR A 169 12.55 -6.04 8.31
CA TYR A 169 11.74 -6.55 9.42
C TYR A 169 10.50 -7.28 8.89
N ALA A 170 9.79 -6.69 7.92
CA ALA A 170 8.59 -7.30 7.36
C ALA A 170 8.86 -8.64 6.67
N VAL A 171 10.00 -8.78 5.96
CA VAL A 171 10.43 -10.05 5.37
C VAL A 171 10.76 -11.07 6.45
N GLY A 172 11.56 -10.72 7.46
CA GLY A 172 11.86 -11.64 8.56
C GLY A 172 10.61 -12.10 9.32
N ALA A 173 9.69 -11.18 9.60
CA ALA A 173 8.41 -11.49 10.23
C ALA A 173 7.53 -12.37 9.35
N TYR A 174 7.49 -12.12 8.04
CA TYR A 174 6.77 -12.95 7.07
C TYR A 174 7.33 -14.37 7.01
N GLU A 175 8.66 -14.54 6.97
CA GLU A 175 9.28 -15.86 6.92
C GLU A 175 9.01 -16.67 8.19
N ALA A 176 9.13 -16.04 9.36
CA ALA A 176 8.77 -16.66 10.64
C ALA A 176 7.28 -17.04 10.68
N LEU A 177 6.42 -16.16 10.16
CA LEU A 177 4.98 -16.42 10.05
C LEU A 177 4.68 -17.56 9.08
N ALA A 178 5.29 -17.59 7.91
CA ALA A 178 5.11 -18.65 6.91
C ALA A 178 5.55 -20.01 7.43
N ALA A 179 6.59 -20.05 8.26
CA ALA A 179 7.04 -21.28 8.91
C ALA A 179 6.11 -21.78 10.03
N SER A 180 5.40 -20.86 10.72
CA SER A 180 4.61 -21.19 11.92
C SER A 180 3.10 -21.25 11.68
N ASP A 181 2.58 -20.45 10.75
CA ASP A 181 1.16 -20.37 10.38
C ASP A 181 1.02 -19.97 8.89
N PRO A 182 1.05 -20.96 7.97
CA PRO A 182 0.92 -20.72 6.53
C PRO A 182 -0.39 -20.05 6.12
N PHE A 183 -1.47 -20.25 6.89
CA PHE A 183 -2.75 -19.61 6.63
C PHE A 183 -2.62 -18.08 6.79
N LEU A 184 -2.04 -17.63 7.90
CA LEU A 184 -1.84 -16.19 8.13
C LEU A 184 -0.84 -15.59 7.16
N ALA A 185 0.23 -16.32 6.80
CA ALA A 185 1.17 -15.86 5.77
C ALA A 185 0.48 -15.67 4.41
N GLY A 186 -0.38 -16.61 4.00
CA GLY A 186 -1.20 -16.45 2.80
C GLY A 186 -2.09 -15.20 2.84
N LYS A 187 -2.65 -14.88 4.02
CA LYS A 187 -3.45 -13.66 4.23
C LYS A 187 -2.62 -12.38 4.15
N VAL A 188 -1.35 -12.40 4.56
CA VAL A 188 -0.44 -11.25 4.36
C VAL A 188 -0.31 -10.96 2.87
N LEU A 189 -0.07 -11.97 2.04
CA LEU A 189 0.07 -11.79 0.59
C LEU A 189 -1.23 -11.28 -0.04
N GLU A 190 -2.36 -11.92 0.28
CA GLU A 190 -3.69 -11.50 -0.21
C GLU A 190 -3.98 -10.03 0.14
N TRP A 191 -3.76 -9.63 1.39
CA TRP A 191 -4.04 -8.26 1.82
C TRP A 191 -3.02 -7.24 1.32
N SER A 192 -1.75 -7.63 1.16
CA SER A 192 -0.75 -6.77 0.52
C SER A 192 -1.16 -6.45 -0.93
N ALA A 193 -1.60 -7.48 -1.66
CA ALA A 193 -2.04 -7.36 -3.04
C ALA A 193 -3.37 -6.59 -3.23
N GLU A 194 -4.19 -6.47 -2.17
CA GLU A 194 -5.50 -5.83 -2.24
C GLU A 194 -5.52 -4.40 -1.65
N TYR A 195 -4.71 -4.12 -0.62
CA TYR A 195 -4.94 -2.94 0.24
C TYR A 195 -3.72 -2.06 0.54
N GLN A 196 -2.46 -2.54 0.41
CA GLN A 196 -1.25 -1.74 0.64
C GLN A 196 -0.58 -1.41 -0.68
N ASP A 197 -1.06 -0.35 -1.35
CA ASP A 197 -0.60 0.09 -2.69
C ASP A 197 -0.58 -1.01 -3.77
N GLY A 198 -1.08 -2.21 -3.46
CA GLY A 198 -1.38 -3.29 -4.39
C GLY A 198 -0.28 -4.31 -4.63
N GLU A 199 0.93 -4.14 -4.10
CA GLU A 199 2.10 -4.80 -4.69
C GLU A 199 2.76 -5.81 -3.75
N LEU A 200 3.17 -6.97 -4.29
CA LEU A 200 4.02 -7.95 -3.60
C LEU A 200 5.51 -7.61 -3.72
N ASP A 201 5.81 -6.41 -4.20
CA ASP A 201 7.15 -5.91 -4.53
C ASP A 201 8.08 -5.90 -3.31
N TRP A 202 7.58 -5.60 -2.11
CA TRP A 202 8.39 -5.61 -0.89
C TRP A 202 9.06 -6.96 -0.63
N LEU A 203 8.35 -8.07 -0.91
CA LEU A 203 8.83 -9.43 -0.69
C LEU A 203 9.62 -9.94 -1.90
N GLY A 204 9.04 -9.83 -3.09
CA GLY A 204 9.66 -10.35 -4.31
C GLY A 204 10.95 -9.61 -4.67
N MET A 205 10.99 -8.28 -4.55
CA MET A 205 12.22 -7.51 -4.80
C MET A 205 13.29 -7.76 -3.75
N HIS A 206 12.91 -8.03 -2.49
CA HIS A 206 13.88 -8.46 -1.48
C HIS A 206 14.54 -9.78 -1.91
N TYR A 207 13.76 -10.81 -2.25
CA TYR A 207 14.30 -12.09 -2.69
C TYR A 207 15.12 -11.98 -3.98
N LEU A 208 14.69 -11.13 -4.92
CA LEU A 208 15.43 -10.89 -6.15
C LEU A 208 16.80 -10.25 -5.87
N ARG A 209 16.88 -9.24 -5.01
CA ARG A 209 18.16 -8.61 -4.60
C ARG A 209 19.11 -9.60 -3.90
N MET A 210 18.54 -10.55 -3.15
CA MET A 210 19.31 -11.60 -2.46
C MET A 210 19.67 -12.80 -3.37
N GLY A 211 19.29 -12.77 -4.65
CA GLY A 211 19.52 -13.89 -5.58
C GLY A 211 18.73 -15.16 -5.24
N GLN A 212 17.65 -15.03 -4.46
CA GLN A 212 16.83 -16.17 -4.00
C GLN A 212 15.74 -16.51 -5.01
N THR A 213 16.15 -16.93 -6.22
CA THR A 213 15.25 -17.18 -7.36
C THR A 213 14.09 -18.13 -7.02
N ASN A 214 14.34 -19.19 -6.25
CA ASN A 214 13.28 -20.12 -5.83
C ASN A 214 12.17 -19.43 -5.03
N LYS A 215 12.51 -18.46 -4.17
CA LYS A 215 11.51 -17.71 -3.41
C LYS A 215 10.79 -16.68 -4.27
N VAL A 216 11.47 -16.06 -5.25
CA VAL A 216 10.81 -15.20 -6.24
C VAL A 216 9.77 -16.00 -7.03
N GLN A 217 10.10 -17.22 -7.47
CA GLN A 217 9.17 -18.13 -8.14
C GLN A 217 7.97 -18.49 -7.25
N GLN A 218 8.18 -18.67 -5.94
CA GLN A 218 7.09 -18.85 -4.99
C GLN A 218 6.18 -17.62 -4.90
N VAL A 219 6.74 -16.40 -4.81
CA VAL A 219 5.94 -15.16 -4.82
C VAL A 219 5.14 -15.02 -6.12
N ILE A 220 5.72 -15.38 -7.28
CA ILE A 220 5.01 -15.40 -8.57
C ILE A 220 3.85 -16.38 -8.55
N ALA A 221 4.06 -17.60 -8.02
CA ALA A 221 3.01 -18.60 -7.91
C ALA A 221 1.87 -18.12 -6.99
N ASP A 222 2.20 -17.49 -5.86
CA ASP A 222 1.23 -16.90 -4.95
C ASP A 222 0.46 -15.76 -5.59
N ALA A 223 1.14 -14.86 -6.30
CA ALA A 223 0.51 -13.78 -7.04
C ALA A 223 -0.52 -14.28 -8.08
N ARG A 224 -0.17 -15.33 -8.82
CA ARG A 224 -1.10 -15.97 -9.78
C ARG A 224 -2.30 -16.60 -9.10
N ARG A 225 -2.08 -17.26 -7.96
CA ARG A 225 -3.15 -17.84 -7.15
C ARG A 225 -4.11 -16.76 -6.64
N ILE A 226 -3.59 -15.61 -6.20
CA ILE A 226 -4.39 -14.47 -5.75
C ILE A 226 -5.17 -13.87 -6.91
N GLY A 227 -4.54 -13.72 -8.07
CA GLY A 227 -5.21 -13.36 -9.33
C GLY A 227 -5.81 -11.95 -9.38
N THR A 228 -5.53 -11.10 -8.40
CA THR A 228 -5.86 -9.66 -8.50
C THR A 228 -4.98 -9.01 -9.55
N GLU A 229 -5.46 -7.93 -10.16
CA GLU A 229 -4.73 -7.25 -11.23
C GLU A 229 -3.34 -6.78 -10.78
N LEU A 230 -3.23 -6.32 -9.53
CA LEU A 230 -1.96 -5.85 -8.96
C LEU A 230 -1.03 -7.02 -8.61
N ALA A 231 -1.55 -8.16 -8.14
CA ALA A 231 -0.75 -9.36 -7.95
C ALA A 231 -0.18 -9.88 -9.29
N LEU A 232 -1.02 -9.94 -10.34
CA LEU A 232 -0.58 -10.34 -11.69
C LEU A 232 0.45 -9.35 -12.26
N MET A 233 0.30 -8.05 -11.98
CA MET A 233 1.31 -7.04 -12.33
C MET A 233 2.66 -7.34 -11.66
N SER A 234 2.70 -7.55 -10.33
CA SER A 234 3.94 -7.91 -9.64
C SER A 234 4.56 -9.19 -10.19
N ALA A 235 3.75 -10.23 -10.45
CA ALA A 235 4.23 -11.48 -11.05
C ALA A 235 4.88 -11.26 -12.43
N GLY A 236 4.22 -10.50 -13.32
CA GLY A 236 4.78 -10.13 -14.62
C GLY A 236 6.09 -9.36 -14.50
N ALA A 237 6.16 -8.39 -13.58
CA ALA A 237 7.36 -7.59 -13.34
C ALA A 237 8.53 -8.42 -12.78
N PHE A 238 8.27 -9.44 -11.96
CA PHE A 238 9.33 -10.36 -11.50
C PHE A 238 9.83 -11.25 -12.63
N LEU A 239 8.93 -11.78 -13.46
CA LEU A 239 9.28 -12.61 -14.62
C LEU A 239 10.13 -11.82 -15.62
N GLU A 240 9.74 -10.58 -15.93
CA GLU A 240 10.52 -9.65 -16.77
C GLU A 240 11.94 -9.47 -16.20
N ARG A 241 12.08 -9.19 -14.90
CA ARG A 241 13.39 -9.00 -14.26
C ARG A 241 14.24 -10.27 -14.21
N MET A 242 13.62 -11.45 -14.29
CA MET A 242 14.33 -12.74 -14.40
C MET A 242 14.64 -13.12 -15.86
N GLY A 243 14.22 -12.30 -16.84
CA GLY A 243 14.40 -12.57 -18.27
C GLY A 243 13.41 -13.56 -18.87
N ASP A 244 12.34 -13.94 -18.14
CA ASP A 244 11.29 -14.83 -18.63
C ASP A 244 10.15 -14.02 -19.26
N TYR A 245 10.45 -13.38 -20.39
CA TYR A 245 9.56 -12.41 -21.04
C TYR A 245 8.27 -13.04 -21.58
N SER A 246 8.36 -14.26 -22.12
CA SER A 246 7.20 -14.99 -22.64
C SER A 246 6.20 -15.31 -21.53
N GLU A 247 6.69 -15.74 -20.37
CA GLU A 247 5.82 -16.02 -19.24
C GLU A 247 5.30 -14.72 -18.59
N ALA A 248 6.10 -13.65 -18.56
CA ALA A 248 5.64 -12.32 -18.15
C ALA A 248 4.43 -11.87 -18.98
N GLU A 249 4.52 -11.98 -20.31
CA GLU A 249 3.40 -11.67 -21.22
C GLU A 249 2.17 -12.53 -20.90
N THR A 250 2.36 -13.84 -20.71
CA THR A 250 1.27 -14.79 -20.42
C THR A 250 0.52 -14.41 -19.16
N VAL A 251 1.24 -14.07 -18.09
CA VAL A 251 0.64 -13.62 -16.81
C VAL A 251 -0.08 -12.29 -16.98
N LEU A 252 0.55 -11.29 -17.59
CA LEU A 252 -0.05 -9.96 -17.76
C LEU A 252 -1.29 -10.01 -18.66
N SER A 253 -1.36 -10.96 -19.60
CA SER A 253 -2.53 -11.17 -20.46
C SER A 253 -3.78 -11.63 -19.70
N GLN A 254 -3.63 -12.16 -18.48
CA GLN A 254 -4.73 -12.62 -17.61
C GLN A 254 -5.44 -11.47 -16.89
N VAL A 255 -4.86 -10.26 -16.88
CA VAL A 255 -5.49 -9.06 -16.31
C VAL A 255 -6.82 -8.77 -17.02
N ARG A 256 -7.90 -8.58 -16.25
CA ARG A 256 -9.26 -8.47 -16.78
C ARG A 256 -9.58 -7.09 -17.34
N ASN A 257 -9.12 -6.03 -16.69
CA ASN A 257 -9.30 -4.67 -17.17
C ASN A 257 -8.43 -4.43 -18.42
N ASP A 258 -9.07 -4.19 -19.57
CA ASP A 258 -8.38 -4.02 -20.85
C ASP A 258 -7.40 -2.85 -20.85
N ASP A 259 -7.75 -1.72 -20.24
CA ASP A 259 -6.87 -0.56 -20.20
C ASP A 259 -5.63 -0.83 -19.36
N PHE A 260 -5.83 -1.46 -18.20
CA PHE A 260 -4.74 -1.81 -17.30
C PHE A 260 -3.84 -2.87 -17.95
N ARG A 261 -4.42 -3.92 -18.52
CA ARG A 261 -3.70 -4.94 -19.29
C ARG A 261 -2.89 -4.36 -20.44
N ASN A 262 -3.51 -3.54 -21.30
CA ASN A 262 -2.82 -2.92 -22.44
C ASN A 262 -1.69 -1.99 -21.97
N ASN A 263 -1.88 -1.27 -20.86
CA ASN A 263 -0.83 -0.45 -20.26
C ASN A 263 0.37 -1.31 -19.78
N LEU A 264 0.11 -2.45 -19.13
CA LEU A 264 1.16 -3.36 -18.68
C LEU A 264 1.90 -4.01 -19.86
N LEU A 265 1.16 -4.52 -20.84
CA LEU A 265 1.73 -5.17 -22.02
C LEU A 265 2.51 -4.19 -22.91
N SER A 266 2.01 -2.97 -23.13
CA SER A 266 2.77 -1.95 -23.87
C SER A 266 4.10 -1.60 -23.19
N THR A 267 4.13 -1.53 -21.85
CA THR A 267 5.35 -1.31 -21.08
C THR A 267 6.34 -2.48 -21.26
N LEU A 268 5.87 -3.72 -21.15
CA LEU A 268 6.70 -4.90 -21.36
C LEU A 268 7.30 -4.92 -22.78
N TYR A 269 6.47 -4.67 -23.80
CA TYR A 269 6.91 -4.72 -25.19
C TYR A 269 7.86 -3.59 -25.57
N SER A 270 7.65 -2.38 -25.04
CA SER A 270 8.51 -1.23 -25.35
C SER A 270 9.90 -1.36 -24.73
N ARG A 271 10.00 -1.93 -23.52
CA ARG A 271 11.28 -2.22 -22.84
C ARG A 271 12.06 -3.35 -23.50
N ASN A 272 11.36 -4.33 -24.07
CA ASN A 272 11.97 -5.57 -24.55
C ASN A 272 11.65 -5.85 -26.03
N PRO A 273 11.89 -4.91 -26.97
CA PRO A 273 11.37 -5.01 -28.33
C PRO A 273 11.98 -6.16 -29.17
N ARG A 274 13.13 -6.68 -28.74
CA ARG A 274 13.84 -7.79 -29.41
C ARG A 274 13.38 -9.17 -28.94
N GLU A 275 12.63 -9.22 -27.84
CA GLU A 275 12.11 -10.45 -27.28
C GLU A 275 10.83 -10.89 -27.99
N ALA A 276 10.37 -12.10 -27.71
CA ALA A 276 9.19 -12.68 -28.32
C ALA A 276 8.32 -13.41 -27.29
N GLY A 277 7.03 -13.49 -27.59
CA GLY A 277 6.09 -14.30 -26.83
C GLY A 277 6.26 -15.80 -27.09
N ALA A 278 5.45 -16.61 -26.40
CA ALA A 278 5.45 -18.07 -26.54
C ALA A 278 5.16 -18.55 -27.98
N ASP A 279 4.47 -17.73 -28.77
CA ASP A 279 4.14 -18.00 -30.18
C ASP A 279 5.21 -17.52 -31.17
N GLY A 280 6.34 -17.01 -30.68
CA GLY A 280 7.43 -16.50 -31.51
C GLY A 280 7.17 -15.14 -32.15
N ILE A 281 6.01 -14.51 -31.92
CA ILE A 281 5.75 -13.14 -32.39
C ILE A 281 6.56 -12.17 -31.54
N SER A 282 7.40 -11.38 -32.20
CA SER A 282 8.24 -10.39 -31.51
C SER A 282 7.40 -9.33 -30.81
N PHE A 283 7.90 -8.85 -29.66
CA PHE A 283 7.27 -7.77 -28.93
C PHE A 283 7.18 -6.49 -29.73
N ARG A 284 8.13 -6.23 -30.64
CA ARG A 284 8.02 -5.12 -31.60
C ARG A 284 6.78 -5.24 -32.48
N GLN A 285 6.50 -6.41 -33.05
CA GLN A 285 5.31 -6.63 -33.87
C GLN A 285 4.01 -6.48 -33.05
N ARG A 286 4.00 -6.93 -31.79
CA ARG A 286 2.87 -6.75 -30.88
C ARG A 286 2.63 -5.28 -30.55
N LEU A 287 3.70 -4.53 -30.30
CA LEU A 287 3.62 -3.09 -30.06
C LEU A 287 3.10 -2.35 -31.31
N ASP A 288 3.62 -2.67 -32.50
CA ASP A 288 3.14 -2.09 -33.76
C ASP A 288 1.65 -2.43 -34.02
N ALA A 289 1.19 -3.63 -33.69
CA ALA A 289 -0.21 -4.02 -33.78
C ALA A 289 -1.09 -3.25 -32.78
N MET A 290 -0.62 -3.08 -31.54
CA MET A 290 -1.28 -2.27 -30.53
C MET A 290 -1.39 -0.81 -30.97
N GLN A 291 -0.32 -0.25 -31.55
CA GLN A 291 -0.31 1.11 -32.10
C GLN A 291 -1.40 1.30 -33.14
N LYS A 292 -1.50 0.39 -34.12
CA LYS A 292 -2.50 0.47 -35.21
C LYS A 292 -3.92 0.42 -34.68
N ARG A 293 -4.17 -0.33 -33.60
CA ARG A 293 -5.47 -0.41 -32.94
C ARG A 293 -5.80 0.87 -32.17
N LEU A 294 -4.84 1.43 -31.45
CA LEU A 294 -5.05 2.61 -30.60
C LEU A 294 -5.05 3.93 -31.39
N PHE A 295 -4.28 3.98 -32.48
CA PHE A 295 -4.10 5.14 -33.34
C PHE A 295 -4.50 4.77 -34.77
N THR A 296 -5.79 4.84 -35.06
CA THR A 296 -6.34 4.49 -36.39
C THR A 296 -5.77 5.34 -37.51
N SER A 297 -5.40 6.59 -37.20
CA SER A 297 -4.72 7.51 -38.10
C SER A 297 -3.20 7.46 -37.99
N GLY A 298 -2.64 6.50 -37.25
CA GLY A 298 -1.22 6.47 -36.88
C GLY A 298 -0.87 7.50 -35.81
N LEU A 299 0.36 7.41 -35.28
CA LEU A 299 0.89 8.39 -34.34
C LEU A 299 1.00 9.75 -35.02
N GLN A 300 0.27 10.74 -34.53
CA GLN A 300 0.23 12.09 -35.08
C GLN A 300 1.22 12.98 -34.33
N PRO A 301 2.34 13.40 -34.94
CA PRO A 301 3.23 14.37 -34.33
C PRO A 301 2.49 15.71 -34.16
N VAL A 302 2.75 16.40 -33.06
CA VAL A 302 2.12 17.67 -32.72
C VAL A 302 3.07 18.53 -31.90
N ALA A 303 3.16 19.81 -32.25
CA ALA A 303 3.85 20.82 -31.48
C ALA A 303 2.84 21.81 -30.89
N LEU A 304 3.27 22.61 -29.90
CA LEU A 304 2.42 23.63 -29.28
C LEU A 304 1.79 24.60 -30.31
N ALA A 305 2.52 24.92 -31.37
CA ALA A 305 2.06 25.82 -32.44
C ALA A 305 0.86 25.27 -33.25
N ASP A 306 0.66 23.95 -33.25
CA ASP A 306 -0.44 23.29 -33.96
C ASP A 306 -1.76 23.34 -33.16
N CYS A 307 -1.68 23.73 -31.88
CA CYS A 307 -2.80 23.74 -30.94
C CYS A 307 -3.46 25.13 -30.90
N THR A 308 -4.43 25.37 -31.79
CA THR A 308 -5.06 26.70 -31.96
C THR A 308 -6.52 26.78 -31.47
N ALA A 309 -7.25 25.66 -31.50
CA ALA A 309 -8.64 25.59 -31.05
C ALA A 309 -8.74 24.79 -29.74
N PRO A 310 -9.76 25.04 -28.89
CA PRO A 310 -10.01 24.21 -27.71
C PRO A 310 -10.07 22.72 -28.07
N PRO A 311 -9.51 21.83 -27.24
CA PRO A 311 -9.42 20.42 -27.57
C PRO A 311 -10.79 19.74 -27.52
N ARG A 312 -11.02 18.81 -28.45
CA ARG A 312 -12.23 17.97 -28.49
C ARG A 312 -12.05 16.64 -27.76
N SER A 313 -10.81 16.29 -27.44
CA SER A 313 -10.39 15.01 -26.88
C SER A 313 -9.07 15.20 -26.13
N GLY A 314 -8.68 14.22 -25.32
CA GLY A 314 -7.50 14.28 -24.47
C GLY A 314 -7.71 13.52 -23.16
N VAL A 315 -6.83 13.78 -22.19
CA VAL A 315 -6.86 13.14 -20.86
C VAL A 315 -6.92 14.20 -19.76
N THR A 316 -7.77 13.99 -18.77
CA THR A 316 -7.91 14.86 -17.61
C THR A 316 -7.70 14.09 -16.30
N PHE A 317 -7.35 14.81 -15.24
CA PHE A 317 -7.31 14.28 -13.88
C PHE A 317 -8.60 14.61 -13.13
N ASP A 318 -9.09 13.64 -12.35
CA ASP A 318 -10.26 13.81 -11.48
C ASP A 318 -9.93 14.58 -10.19
N ASP A 319 -8.72 14.40 -9.67
CA ASP A 319 -8.30 14.92 -8.36
C ASP A 319 -7.28 16.05 -8.49
N ASP A 320 -7.43 17.08 -7.67
CA ASP A 320 -6.45 18.15 -7.53
C ASP A 320 -5.44 17.81 -6.42
N ARG A 321 -4.19 17.50 -6.78
CA ARG A 321 -3.15 17.06 -5.83
C ARG A 321 -1.84 17.81 -6.00
N ALA A 322 -1.04 17.86 -4.93
CA ALA A 322 0.25 18.55 -4.89
C ALA A 322 1.20 18.16 -6.04
N VAL A 323 1.17 16.91 -6.51
CA VAL A 323 1.98 16.46 -7.64
C VAL A 323 1.65 17.18 -8.96
N LEU A 324 0.36 17.49 -9.23
CA LEU A 324 -0.02 18.27 -10.41
C LEU A 324 0.47 19.71 -10.27
N HIS A 325 0.23 20.32 -9.10
CA HIS A 325 0.66 21.69 -8.82
C HIS A 325 2.17 21.86 -8.94
N SER A 326 2.96 20.85 -8.53
CA SER A 326 4.43 20.90 -8.65
C SER A 326 4.94 20.99 -10.08
N ILE A 327 4.13 20.63 -11.07
CA ILE A 327 4.45 20.77 -12.50
C ILE A 327 3.60 21.85 -13.20
N GLY A 328 2.90 22.69 -12.43
CA GLY A 328 2.07 23.77 -12.96
C GLY A 328 0.74 23.34 -13.57
N MET A 329 0.26 22.14 -13.24
CA MET A 329 -1.06 21.63 -13.65
C MET A 329 -2.05 21.64 -12.47
N LYS A 330 -3.34 21.52 -12.77
CA LYS A 330 -4.44 21.34 -11.80
C LYS A 330 -5.50 20.37 -12.33
N ALA A 331 -6.42 19.95 -11.46
CA ALA A 331 -7.60 19.21 -11.91
C ALA A 331 -8.40 19.98 -12.98
N GLY A 332 -8.87 19.26 -14.00
CA GLY A 332 -9.61 19.83 -15.13
C GLY A 332 -8.73 20.28 -16.32
N ASP A 333 -7.42 20.43 -16.14
CA ASP A 333 -6.52 20.63 -17.27
C ASP A 333 -6.54 19.40 -18.20
N VAL A 334 -6.43 19.63 -19.51
CA VAL A 334 -6.53 18.58 -20.54
C VAL A 334 -5.17 18.34 -21.18
N ILE A 335 -4.61 17.15 -21.01
CA ILE A 335 -3.43 16.69 -21.74
C ILE A 335 -3.85 16.28 -23.15
N VAL A 336 -3.25 16.92 -24.16
CA VAL A 336 -3.55 16.66 -25.58
C VAL A 336 -2.37 16.06 -26.35
N ALA A 337 -1.17 16.11 -25.77
CA ALA A 337 0.00 15.48 -26.32
C ALA A 337 0.99 15.03 -25.24
N VAL A 338 1.74 13.98 -25.54
CA VAL A 338 2.84 13.45 -24.74
C VAL A 338 4.03 13.23 -25.66
N ASP A 339 5.21 13.76 -25.31
CA ASP A 339 6.47 13.67 -26.07
C ASP A 339 6.31 13.95 -27.57
N GLY A 340 5.55 15.00 -27.90
CA GLY A 340 5.33 15.43 -29.28
C GLY A 340 4.34 14.57 -30.07
N TYR A 341 3.61 13.65 -29.44
CA TYR A 341 2.54 12.87 -30.08
C TYR A 341 1.17 13.22 -29.49
N ARG A 342 0.19 13.46 -30.36
CA ARG A 342 -1.20 13.73 -29.98
C ARG A 342 -1.82 12.52 -29.30
N VAL A 343 -2.62 12.77 -28.25
CA VAL A 343 -3.39 11.75 -27.53
C VAL A 343 -4.83 12.20 -27.39
N GLU A 344 -5.76 11.29 -27.67
CA GLU A 344 -7.20 11.57 -27.69
C GLU A 344 -7.94 10.94 -26.50
N ASN A 345 -7.35 9.93 -25.87
CA ASN A 345 -7.91 9.20 -24.74
C ASN A 345 -6.81 8.60 -23.84
N ARG A 346 -7.22 8.01 -22.71
CA ARG A 346 -6.32 7.44 -21.71
C ARG A 346 -5.50 6.27 -22.24
N GLN A 347 -6.03 5.46 -23.16
CA GLN A 347 -5.28 4.35 -23.75
C GLN A 347 -4.12 4.87 -24.60
N GLN A 348 -4.38 5.86 -25.45
CA GLN A 348 -3.35 6.53 -26.27
C GLN A 348 -2.30 7.23 -25.39
N TYR A 349 -2.73 7.95 -24.35
CA TYR A 349 -1.83 8.55 -23.37
C TYR A 349 -0.91 7.52 -22.71
N ASN A 350 -1.48 6.43 -22.19
CA ASN A 350 -0.69 5.37 -21.56
C ASN A 350 0.29 4.74 -22.56
N TYR A 351 -0.13 4.48 -23.79
CA TYR A 351 0.72 3.93 -24.84
C TYR A 351 1.93 4.84 -25.11
N VAL A 352 1.70 6.12 -25.44
CA VAL A 352 2.78 7.06 -25.78
C VAL A 352 3.72 7.26 -24.60
N ARG A 353 3.17 7.43 -23.40
CA ARG A 353 3.96 7.57 -22.17
C ARG A 353 4.89 6.38 -21.92
N ASN A 354 4.50 5.16 -22.33
CA ASN A 354 5.29 3.95 -22.14
C ASN A 354 6.32 3.69 -23.26
N LEU A 355 6.38 4.53 -24.31
CA LEU A 355 7.33 4.34 -25.42
C LEU A 355 8.79 4.63 -25.04
N ASP A 356 9.01 5.50 -24.04
CA ASP A 356 10.33 5.84 -23.51
C ASP A 356 10.39 5.57 -21.99
N PRO A 357 10.37 4.30 -21.57
CA PRO A 357 10.18 3.93 -20.17
C PRO A 357 11.40 4.25 -19.27
N ASP A 358 12.56 4.53 -19.86
CA ASP A 358 13.81 4.82 -19.14
C ASP A 358 14.02 6.32 -18.90
N ASN A 359 13.15 7.16 -19.46
CA ASN A 359 13.26 8.61 -19.39
C ASN A 359 12.19 9.20 -18.46
N ALA A 360 12.59 9.63 -17.26
CA ALA A 360 11.66 10.27 -16.31
C ALA A 360 11.17 11.66 -16.75
N ARG A 361 11.77 12.26 -17.79
CA ARG A 361 11.36 13.55 -18.35
C ARG A 361 10.27 13.35 -19.40
N MET A 362 9.13 14.01 -19.23
CA MET A 362 7.99 13.94 -20.13
C MET A 362 7.60 15.34 -20.60
N ILE A 363 7.43 15.53 -21.90
CA ILE A 363 6.93 16.78 -22.46
C ILE A 363 5.43 16.65 -22.68
N LEU A 364 4.66 17.53 -22.06
CA LEU A 364 3.19 17.55 -22.14
C LEU A 364 2.72 18.81 -22.85
N ILE A 365 1.75 18.69 -23.75
CA ILE A 365 0.96 19.85 -24.20
C ILE A 365 -0.38 19.79 -23.48
N VAL A 366 -0.68 20.85 -22.73
CA VAL A 366 -1.82 20.92 -21.81
C VAL A 366 -2.68 22.13 -22.12
N TRP A 367 -4.01 21.95 -22.10
CA TRP A 367 -5.01 23.02 -22.17
C TRP A 367 -5.55 23.34 -20.78
N ASP A 368 -5.40 24.59 -20.33
CA ASP A 368 -5.79 25.06 -18.98
C ASP A 368 -7.24 25.59 -18.88
N GLY A 369 -8.02 25.40 -19.95
CA GLY A 369 -9.34 26.00 -20.15
C GLY A 369 -9.34 27.28 -20.98
N LYS A 370 -8.16 27.89 -21.23
CA LYS A 370 -8.03 29.17 -21.95
C LYS A 370 -6.94 29.15 -23.01
N ARG A 371 -5.83 28.46 -22.76
CA ARG A 371 -4.67 28.40 -23.67
C ARG A 371 -3.95 27.07 -23.55
N TYR A 372 -3.15 26.77 -24.55
CA TYR A 372 -2.20 25.66 -24.50
C TYR A 372 -0.88 26.09 -23.88
N THR A 373 -0.27 25.20 -23.10
CA THR A 373 1.08 25.34 -22.56
C THR A 373 1.85 24.04 -22.77
N GLU A 374 3.12 24.15 -23.12
CA GLU A 374 4.05 23.02 -23.07
C GLU A 374 4.69 22.96 -21.68
N ILE A 375 4.65 21.77 -21.07
CA ILE A 375 5.16 21.51 -19.73
C ILE A 375 6.24 20.45 -19.86
N ASP A 376 7.45 20.81 -19.41
CA ASP A 376 8.57 19.89 -19.25
C ASP A 376 8.58 19.35 -17.82
N ALA A 377 8.06 18.14 -17.65
CA ALA A 377 7.82 17.55 -16.34
C ALA A 377 8.82 16.43 -16.03
N TRP A 378 9.38 16.45 -14.83
CA TRP A 378 10.10 15.31 -14.26
C TRP A 378 9.15 14.51 -13.38
N ILE A 379 8.75 13.33 -13.84
CA ILE A 379 7.79 12.47 -13.14
C ILE A 379 8.41 11.09 -13.00
N GLU A 380 8.56 10.64 -11.76
CA GLU A 380 9.12 9.32 -11.47
C GLU A 380 8.33 8.22 -12.19
N ASN A 381 9.05 7.35 -12.91
CA ASN A 381 8.48 6.30 -13.78
C ASN A 381 7.45 6.83 -14.81
N ARG A 382 7.46 8.14 -15.09
CA ARG A 382 6.49 8.84 -15.94
C ARG A 382 5.05 8.63 -15.48
N ARG A 383 4.79 8.34 -14.19
CA ARG A 383 3.45 8.04 -13.65
C ARG A 383 3.05 9.05 -12.58
N PHE A 384 1.88 9.65 -12.76
CA PHE A 384 1.32 10.58 -11.78
C PHE A 384 0.77 9.92 -10.51
N GLY A 385 0.43 8.63 -10.56
CA GLY A 385 -0.27 7.95 -9.46
C GLY A 385 -1.68 8.51 -9.20
N LEU A 386 -2.27 9.16 -10.20
CA LEU A 386 -3.59 9.78 -10.13
C LEU A 386 -4.57 9.09 -11.07
N LYS A 387 -5.85 9.13 -10.70
CA LYS A 387 -6.94 8.69 -11.56
C LYS A 387 -7.10 9.65 -12.73
N MET A 388 -7.09 9.10 -13.93
CA MET A 388 -7.29 9.80 -15.18
C MET A 388 -8.60 9.36 -15.84
N ARG A 389 -9.21 10.26 -16.60
CA ARG A 389 -10.34 9.96 -17.47
C ARG A 389 -10.19 10.63 -18.83
N ASP A 390 -10.93 10.13 -19.80
CA ASP A 390 -11.00 10.72 -21.12
C ASP A 390 -11.70 12.10 -21.03
N HIS A 391 -11.19 13.07 -21.78
CA HIS A 391 -11.80 14.38 -21.86
C HIS A 391 -13.05 14.33 -22.73
N GLU A 392 -14.20 14.67 -22.14
CA GLU A 392 -15.43 14.93 -22.85
C GLU A 392 -15.66 16.44 -22.89
N PRO A 393 -15.71 17.08 -24.07
CA PRO A 393 -16.01 18.50 -24.16
C PRO A 393 -17.43 18.76 -23.65
N LEU A 394 -17.59 19.84 -22.88
CA LEU A 394 -18.92 20.29 -22.44
C LEU A 394 -19.76 20.60 -23.69
N GLN A 395 -20.89 19.91 -23.83
CA GLN A 395 -21.85 20.13 -24.93
C GLN A 395 -22.54 21.47 -24.83
#